data_AF-A0A1H6A6L7-F1
#
_entry.id   AF-A0A1H6A6L7-F1
#
_cell.length_a   1.000
_cell.length_b   1.000
_cell.length_c   1.000
_cell.angle_alpha   90.00
_cell.angle_beta   90.00
_cell.angle_gamma   90.00
#
_symmetry.space_group_name_H-M   'P 1'
#
loop_
_entity.id
_entity.type
_entity.pdbx_description
1 polymer ?
#
loop_
_entity_poly.entity_id
_entity_poly.type
_entity_poly.pdbx_seq_one_letter_code
_entity_poly.pdbx_strand_id
1 'polypeptide(L)'
;MTAVLVAVDVPSCGVIREVRAGRLTTGDAAEPEVTAFIDRLARALRGHRAALVLYPSWRPEPTERLVRLARGVLRTDRIAAVPLDLPPLALSLIADQLAYMARHVAPGVLTGLARRLAAEVVAGAWVNSVARLEHIETGLGPHLSSYLPGSAFMVTAGAQAGVHRITEGAPVARLNTRPTDPVVVLASTGDADPSWLHTAFKPHIAAAVVTLVEPQPLSPVYWGTRKYVEFVAFSGHPGALTRAARAAKGRPCRWCGEVTALTVCAFCSMVQPPPPRRPPSRPSAPAPGWHPRGAGPAQGTQTNGSVQGPRAAGPARAPRAAGPPQPVWRPPPASHTQQAPPARSAQRVPPPQAVRPAGTERHRASQPRISTSQPVRPA
;
A
#
# COMPACT_ATOMS: atom_id res chain seq x y z
N MET A 1 18.43 -8.19 -5.22
CA MET A 1 17.39 -7.16 -5.04
C MET A 1 16.16 -7.54 -5.86
N THR A 2 14.97 -7.09 -5.45
CA THR A 2 13.68 -7.35 -6.12
C THR A 2 13.23 -6.11 -6.87
N ALA A 3 12.71 -6.24 -8.08
CA ALA A 3 12.02 -5.15 -8.76
C ALA A 3 10.60 -5.03 -8.23
N VAL A 4 10.12 -3.83 -7.93
CA VAL A 4 8.71 -3.58 -7.59
C VAL A 4 8.08 -2.79 -8.73
N LEU A 5 6.96 -3.29 -9.23
CA LEU A 5 6.23 -2.78 -10.37
C LEU A 5 4.76 -2.63 -9.99
N VAL A 6 4.10 -1.58 -10.47
CA VAL A 6 2.63 -1.41 -10.35
C VAL A 6 2.01 -1.55 -11.71
N ALA A 7 1.05 -2.46 -11.85
CA ALA A 7 0.38 -2.80 -13.09
C ALA A 7 -0.98 -2.11 -13.19
N VAL A 8 -0.95 -0.77 -13.12
CA VAL A 8 -2.04 0.16 -13.39
C VAL A 8 -1.47 1.56 -13.60
N ASP A 9 -2.24 2.43 -14.25
CA ASP A 9 -1.90 3.84 -14.42
C ASP A 9 -2.10 4.63 -13.12
N VAL A 10 -1.10 4.55 -12.24
CA VAL A 10 -1.03 5.35 -11.02
C VAL A 10 0.38 5.96 -10.89
N PRO A 11 0.52 7.30 -10.83
CA PRO A 11 1.82 7.93 -10.72
C PRO A 11 2.47 7.64 -9.35
N SER A 12 3.76 7.92 -9.21
CA SER A 12 4.40 7.91 -7.89
C SER A 12 3.87 9.07 -7.04
N CYS A 13 3.70 8.82 -5.74
CA CYS A 13 3.32 9.86 -4.80
C CYS A 13 4.40 10.94 -4.60
N GLY A 14 5.62 10.70 -5.08
CA GLY A 14 6.73 11.68 -5.05
C GLY A 14 7.36 11.90 -3.67
N VAL A 15 6.82 11.29 -2.61
CA VAL A 15 7.28 11.45 -1.22
C VAL A 15 8.61 10.75 -0.97
N ILE A 16 8.80 9.57 -1.55
CA ILE A 16 10.06 8.82 -1.48
C ILE A 16 10.85 9.16 -2.75
N ARG A 17 11.64 10.25 -2.69
CA ARG A 17 12.19 10.90 -3.89
C ARG A 17 13.21 10.02 -4.65
N GLU A 18 13.98 9.20 -3.96
CA GLU A 18 15.11 8.46 -4.53
C GLU A 18 14.75 7.06 -5.05
N VAL A 19 13.69 6.44 -4.54
CA VAL A 19 13.32 5.06 -4.89
C VAL A 19 11.83 4.99 -5.18
N ARG A 20 11.49 4.62 -6.41
CA ARG A 20 10.11 4.51 -6.90
C ARG A 20 9.90 3.14 -7.51
N ALA A 21 8.71 2.57 -7.33
CA ALA A 21 8.35 1.38 -8.08
C ALA A 21 8.26 1.70 -9.59
N GLY A 22 8.62 0.75 -10.45
CA GLY A 22 8.34 0.90 -11.88
C GLY A 22 6.83 0.85 -12.12
N ARG A 23 6.36 1.44 -13.23
CA ARG A 23 4.97 1.36 -13.65
C ARG A 23 4.86 0.53 -14.92
N LEU A 24 3.80 -0.27 -15.00
CA LEU A 24 3.45 -1.09 -16.13
C LEU A 24 2.08 -0.63 -16.61
N THR A 25 1.98 -0.35 -17.90
CA THR A 25 0.68 -0.12 -18.52
C THR A 25 -0.04 -1.45 -18.65
N THR A 26 -1.28 -1.47 -18.22
CA THR A 26 -2.23 -2.59 -18.44
C THR A 26 -3.45 -1.99 -19.11
N GLY A 27 -3.42 -1.88 -20.44
CA GLY A 27 -4.59 -1.52 -21.22
C GLY A 27 -5.38 -2.76 -21.63
N ASP A 28 -6.29 -2.59 -22.60
CA ASP A 28 -7.19 -3.62 -23.11
C ASP A 28 -6.44 -4.66 -23.96
N ALA A 29 -5.53 -5.44 -23.34
CA ALA A 29 -4.88 -6.64 -23.86
C ALA A 29 -4.48 -6.62 -25.35
N ALA A 30 -4.20 -5.44 -25.92
CA ALA A 30 -3.77 -5.31 -27.29
C ALA A 30 -2.36 -5.92 -27.41
N GLU A 31 -2.05 -6.61 -28.51
CA GLU A 31 -0.75 -7.27 -28.67
C GLU A 31 0.48 -6.39 -28.36
N PRO A 32 0.51 -5.09 -28.73
CA PRO A 32 1.62 -4.20 -28.39
C PRO A 32 1.80 -4.01 -26.88
N GLU A 33 0.70 -3.95 -26.12
CA GLU A 33 0.73 -3.77 -24.66
C GLU A 33 1.19 -5.05 -23.95
N VAL A 34 0.75 -6.21 -24.44
CA VAL A 34 1.18 -7.52 -23.94
C VAL A 34 2.70 -7.67 -24.09
N THR A 35 3.23 -7.35 -25.27
CA THR A 35 4.67 -7.44 -25.56
C THR A 35 5.47 -6.47 -24.68
N ALA A 36 5.02 -5.22 -24.57
CA ALA A 36 5.65 -4.21 -23.72
C ALA A 36 5.69 -4.63 -22.24
N PHE A 37 4.62 -5.26 -21.74
CA PHE A 37 4.55 -5.78 -20.37
C PHE A 37 5.59 -6.89 -20.14
N ILE A 38 5.66 -7.87 -21.04
CA ILE A 38 6.62 -8.98 -20.95
C ILE A 38 8.07 -8.46 -21.04
N ASP A 39 8.36 -7.56 -21.98
CA ASP A 39 9.69 -6.96 -22.14
C ASP A 39 10.13 -6.18 -20.91
N ARG A 40 9.19 -5.49 -20.25
CA ARG A 40 9.49 -4.76 -19.03
C ARG A 40 9.82 -5.70 -17.88
N LEU A 41 9.10 -6.81 -17.74
CA LEU A 41 9.41 -7.86 -16.77
C LEU A 41 10.73 -8.57 -17.07
N ALA A 42 11.00 -8.90 -18.33
CA ALA A 42 12.27 -9.48 -18.75
C ALA A 42 13.44 -8.56 -18.40
N ARG A 43 13.30 -7.25 -18.65
CA ARG A 43 14.30 -6.24 -18.29
C ARG A 43 14.50 -6.16 -16.77
N ALA A 44 13.42 -6.22 -15.98
CA ALA A 44 13.52 -6.25 -14.53
C ALA A 44 14.28 -7.49 -14.04
N LEU A 45 13.99 -8.68 -14.58
CA LEU A 45 14.64 -9.92 -14.17
C LEU A 45 16.12 -10.01 -14.57
N ARG A 46 16.57 -9.26 -15.58
CA ARG A 46 18.01 -9.16 -15.90
C ARG A 46 18.83 -8.47 -14.79
N GLY A 47 18.24 -7.49 -14.09
CA GLY A 47 18.91 -6.74 -13.02
C GLY A 47 18.54 -7.18 -11.60
N HIS A 48 17.53 -8.04 -11.45
CA HIS A 48 16.93 -8.36 -10.16
C HIS A 48 16.65 -9.86 -10.01
N ARG A 49 16.71 -10.37 -8.79
CA ARG A 49 16.46 -11.79 -8.49
C ARG A 49 14.99 -12.20 -8.58
N ALA A 50 14.09 -11.23 -8.61
CA ALA A 50 12.65 -11.41 -8.66
C ALA A 50 11.98 -10.09 -9.08
N ALA A 51 10.75 -10.19 -9.58
CA ALA A 51 9.86 -9.07 -9.82
C ALA A 51 8.59 -9.23 -9.00
N LEU A 52 8.13 -8.15 -8.38
CA LEU A 52 6.88 -8.05 -7.66
C LEU A 52 5.95 -7.12 -8.44
N VAL A 53 4.80 -7.63 -8.88
CA VAL A 53 3.80 -6.90 -9.65
C VAL A 53 2.59 -6.65 -8.74
N LEU A 54 2.44 -5.40 -8.31
CA LEU A 54 1.30 -4.92 -7.51
C LEU A 54 0.18 -4.51 -8.44
N TYR A 55 -1.06 -4.84 -8.08
CA TYR A 55 -2.24 -4.42 -8.82
C TYR A 55 -3.45 -4.28 -7.89
N PRO A 56 -4.42 -3.42 -8.25
CA PRO A 56 -5.65 -3.30 -7.49
C PRO A 56 -6.46 -4.59 -7.60
N SER A 57 -6.94 -5.11 -6.46
CA SER A 57 -7.81 -6.30 -6.45
C SER A 57 -9.18 -6.06 -7.07
N TRP A 58 -9.61 -4.81 -7.20
CA TRP A 58 -10.86 -4.40 -7.85
C TRP A 58 -10.75 -4.33 -9.38
N ARG A 59 -9.56 -4.55 -9.97
CA ARG A 59 -9.35 -4.79 -11.42
C ARG A 59 -8.29 -5.88 -11.68
N PRO A 60 -8.56 -7.14 -11.31
CA PRO A 60 -7.54 -8.19 -11.33
C PRO A 60 -7.26 -8.79 -12.72
N GLU A 61 -8.26 -8.90 -13.59
CA GLU A 61 -8.22 -9.81 -14.75
C GLU A 61 -7.11 -9.50 -15.76
N PRO A 62 -6.89 -8.24 -16.19
CA PRO A 62 -5.83 -7.94 -17.16
C PRO A 62 -4.44 -8.28 -16.61
N THR A 63 -4.17 -7.91 -15.35
CA THR A 63 -2.85 -8.11 -14.74
C THR A 63 -2.56 -9.58 -14.48
N GLU A 64 -3.52 -10.33 -13.93
CA GLU A 64 -3.30 -11.74 -13.64
C GLU A 64 -3.03 -12.56 -14.90
N ARG A 65 -3.78 -12.28 -15.97
CA ARG A 65 -3.54 -12.90 -17.28
C ARG A 65 -2.14 -12.58 -17.81
N LEU A 66 -1.75 -11.30 -17.77
CA LEU A 66 -0.44 -10.86 -18.25
C LEU A 66 0.71 -11.45 -17.43
N VAL A 67 0.58 -11.54 -16.10
CA VAL A 67 1.61 -12.17 -15.26
C VAL A 67 1.70 -13.67 -15.53
N ARG A 68 0.57 -14.38 -15.66
CA ARG A 68 0.57 -15.81 -16.03
C ARG A 68 1.25 -16.04 -17.37
N LEU A 69 0.94 -15.22 -18.38
CA LEU A 69 1.57 -15.28 -19.68
C LEU A 69 3.08 -15.01 -19.61
N ALA A 70 3.48 -13.93 -18.92
CA ALA A 70 4.89 -13.57 -18.74
C ALA A 70 5.70 -14.68 -18.06
N ARG A 71 5.15 -15.33 -17.01
CA ARG A 71 5.80 -16.50 -16.38
C ARG A 71 6.03 -17.64 -17.36
N GLY A 72 5.05 -17.95 -18.20
CA GLY A 72 5.15 -19.00 -19.22
C GLY A 72 6.18 -18.68 -20.30
N VAL A 73 6.12 -17.48 -20.87
CA VAL A 73 7.03 -17.01 -21.93
C VAL A 73 8.47 -16.91 -21.43
N LEU A 74 8.67 -16.34 -20.23
CA LEU A 74 10.00 -16.16 -19.63
C LEU A 74 10.47 -17.40 -18.86
N ARG A 75 9.68 -18.48 -18.83
CA ARG A 75 9.95 -19.75 -18.14
C ARG A 75 10.47 -19.54 -16.71
N THR A 76 9.76 -18.72 -15.94
CA THR A 76 10.19 -18.36 -14.59
C THR A 76 9.05 -18.26 -13.58
N ASP A 77 9.33 -18.72 -12.36
CA ASP A 77 8.48 -18.51 -11.19
C ASP A 77 8.91 -17.30 -10.36
N ARG A 78 9.86 -16.49 -10.83
CA ARG A 78 10.44 -15.35 -10.08
C ARG A 78 9.65 -14.06 -10.21
N ILE A 79 8.43 -14.12 -10.75
CA ILE A 79 7.51 -12.99 -10.89
C ILE A 79 6.36 -13.24 -9.92
N ALA A 80 6.13 -12.39 -8.93
CA ALA A 80 5.00 -12.50 -8.01
C ALA A 80 3.89 -11.51 -8.38
N ALA A 81 2.65 -11.98 -8.50
CA ALA A 81 1.46 -11.14 -8.61
C ALA A 81 0.92 -10.89 -7.19
N VAL A 82 0.72 -9.63 -6.81
CA VAL A 82 0.19 -9.27 -5.49
C VAL A 82 -1.00 -8.31 -5.64
N PRO A 83 -2.23 -8.83 -5.46
CA PRO A 83 -3.42 -7.99 -5.42
C PRO A 83 -3.46 -7.23 -4.10
N LEU A 84 -3.83 -5.94 -4.15
CA LEU A 84 -4.08 -5.11 -2.99
C LEU A 84 -5.44 -4.43 -3.12
N ASP A 85 -6.26 -4.56 -2.07
CA ASP A 85 -7.54 -3.87 -1.96
C ASP A 85 -7.33 -2.46 -1.42
N LEU A 86 -6.92 -1.56 -2.31
CA LEU A 86 -6.56 -0.19 -1.99
C LEU A 86 -7.04 0.79 -3.05
N PRO A 87 -7.37 2.02 -2.65
CA PRO A 87 -7.58 3.10 -3.59
C PRO A 87 -6.26 3.53 -4.25
N PRO A 88 -6.30 4.21 -5.41
CA PRO A 88 -5.13 4.50 -6.23
C PRO A 88 -3.96 5.19 -5.50
N LEU A 89 -4.23 6.19 -4.65
CA LEU A 89 -3.19 6.93 -3.92
C LEU A 89 -2.49 6.04 -2.89
N ALA A 90 -3.26 5.23 -2.17
CA ALA A 90 -2.71 4.29 -1.19
C ALA A 90 -1.88 3.18 -1.88
N LEU A 91 -2.34 2.68 -3.03
CA LEU A 91 -1.59 1.74 -3.85
C LEU A 91 -0.24 2.34 -4.29
N SER A 92 -0.25 3.57 -4.78
CA SER A 92 0.97 4.31 -5.18
C SER A 92 1.96 4.47 -4.03
N LEU A 93 1.48 4.87 -2.85
CA LEU A 93 2.31 5.00 -1.65
C LEU A 93 2.97 3.67 -1.28
N ILE A 94 2.19 2.60 -1.20
CA ILE A 94 2.69 1.28 -0.79
C ILE A 94 3.68 0.74 -1.82
N ALA A 95 3.44 0.95 -3.10
CA ALA A 95 4.38 0.57 -4.14
C ALA A 95 5.75 1.23 -3.97
N ASP A 96 5.78 2.52 -3.68
CA ASP A 96 7.02 3.27 -3.47
C ASP A 96 7.71 2.84 -2.16
N GLN A 97 6.96 2.59 -1.08
CA GLN A 97 7.49 2.03 0.18
C GLN A 97 8.11 0.64 -0.02
N LEU A 98 7.47 -0.22 -0.81
CA LEU A 98 7.98 -1.55 -1.13
C LEU A 98 9.23 -1.46 -2.02
N ALA A 99 9.26 -0.55 -2.99
CA ALA A 99 10.45 -0.31 -3.80
C ALA A 99 11.64 0.10 -2.92
N TYR A 100 11.43 1.01 -1.97
CA TYR A 100 12.42 1.38 -0.96
C TYR A 100 12.89 0.16 -0.14
N MET A 101 11.96 -0.70 0.30
CA MET A 101 12.28 -1.87 1.11
C MET A 101 12.90 -3.03 0.33
N ALA A 102 12.76 -3.09 -0.99
CA ALA A 102 13.19 -4.21 -1.84
C ALA A 102 14.71 -4.46 -1.84
N ARG A 103 15.50 -3.49 -1.37
CA ARG A 103 16.95 -3.62 -1.15
C ARG A 103 17.33 -4.24 0.21
N HIS A 104 16.38 -4.28 1.14
CA HIS A 104 16.61 -4.66 2.54
C HIS A 104 15.93 -5.99 2.94
N VAL A 105 15.04 -6.52 2.11
CA VAL A 105 14.26 -7.72 2.42
C VAL A 105 14.24 -8.73 1.28
N ALA A 106 14.05 -10.00 1.61
CA ALA A 106 13.90 -11.07 0.64
C ALA A 106 12.59 -10.90 -0.19
N PRO A 107 12.55 -11.37 -1.45
CA PRO A 107 11.40 -11.19 -2.34
C PRO A 107 10.07 -11.65 -1.74
N GLY A 108 10.00 -12.82 -1.12
CA GLY A 108 8.73 -13.27 -0.54
C GLY A 108 8.45 -12.77 0.88
N VAL A 109 9.38 -12.07 1.54
CA VAL A 109 9.05 -11.21 2.69
C VAL A 109 8.38 -9.93 2.21
N LEU A 110 8.80 -9.40 1.06
CA LEU A 110 8.22 -8.20 0.45
C LEU A 110 6.73 -8.37 0.10
N THR A 111 6.31 -9.57 -0.32
CA THR A 111 4.90 -9.89 -0.60
C THR A 111 4.04 -9.88 0.67
N GLY A 112 4.58 -10.38 1.79
CA GLY A 112 3.94 -10.28 3.11
C GLY A 112 3.89 -8.84 3.64
N LEU A 113 4.98 -8.08 3.44
CA LEU A 113 5.05 -6.68 3.79
C LEU A 113 3.98 -5.85 3.06
N ALA A 114 3.73 -6.13 1.78
CA ALA A 114 2.70 -5.44 0.99
C ALA A 114 1.32 -5.49 1.66
N ARG A 115 0.86 -6.70 2.04
CA ARG A 115 -0.43 -6.88 2.73
C ARG A 115 -0.43 -6.24 4.12
N ARG A 116 0.70 -6.27 4.82
CA ARG A 116 0.83 -5.66 6.14
C ARG A 116 0.71 -4.15 6.07
N LEU A 117 1.42 -3.51 5.15
CA LEU A 117 1.32 -2.06 4.93
C LEU A 117 -0.11 -1.67 4.54
N ALA A 118 -0.76 -2.46 3.67
CA ALA A 118 -2.15 -2.22 3.27
C ALA A 118 -3.12 -2.25 4.47
N ALA A 119 -2.84 -3.08 5.48
CA ALA A 119 -3.64 -3.17 6.70
C ALA A 119 -3.29 -2.10 7.77
N GLU A 120 -2.14 -1.43 7.65
CA GLU A 120 -1.66 -0.43 8.61
C GLU A 120 -1.97 1.01 8.20
N VAL A 121 -2.27 1.25 6.92
CA VAL A 121 -2.70 2.57 6.42
C VAL A 121 -4.19 2.80 6.66
N VAL A 122 -4.57 4.07 6.80
CA VAL A 122 -5.97 4.50 6.73
C VAL A 122 -6.15 5.20 5.40
N ALA A 123 -6.88 4.59 4.47
CA ALA A 123 -7.12 5.13 3.14
C ALA A 123 -8.60 5.44 2.95
N GLY A 124 -8.91 6.51 2.23
CA GLY A 124 -10.28 6.95 2.03
C GLY A 124 -10.41 8.16 1.13
N ALA A 125 -11.62 8.67 1.01
CA ALA A 125 -11.90 9.93 0.35
C ALA A 125 -13.05 10.67 1.00
N TRP A 126 -13.01 11.99 0.91
CA TRP A 126 -14.22 12.79 0.87
C TRP A 126 -14.84 12.69 -0.52
N VAL A 127 -16.15 12.48 -0.63
CA VAL A 127 -16.88 12.45 -1.90
C VAL A 127 -18.20 13.19 -1.77
N ASN A 128 -18.67 13.77 -2.88
CA ASN A 128 -19.97 14.43 -2.94
C ASN A 128 -21.15 13.47 -3.21
N SER A 129 -20.87 12.21 -3.55
CA SER A 129 -21.87 11.19 -3.85
C SER A 129 -21.25 9.80 -3.71
N VAL A 130 -22.09 8.84 -3.32
CA VAL A 130 -21.75 7.41 -3.24
C VAL A 130 -22.59 6.57 -4.20
N ALA A 131 -23.37 7.21 -5.08
CA ALA A 131 -24.33 6.53 -5.95
C ALA A 131 -23.69 5.57 -6.98
N ARG A 132 -22.40 5.75 -7.27
CA ARG A 132 -21.61 4.91 -8.20
C ARG A 132 -20.41 4.27 -7.52
N LEU A 133 -20.48 4.10 -6.20
CA LEU A 133 -19.41 3.48 -5.44
C LEU A 133 -19.52 1.95 -5.56
N GLU A 134 -18.69 1.36 -6.41
CA GLU A 134 -18.79 -0.08 -6.74
C GLU A 134 -17.82 -0.95 -5.93
N HIS A 135 -16.71 -0.39 -5.45
CA HIS A 135 -15.57 -1.17 -4.95
C HIS A 135 -15.49 -1.26 -3.43
N ILE A 136 -16.47 -0.70 -2.72
CA ILE A 136 -16.46 -0.68 -1.27
C ILE A 136 -17.67 -1.45 -0.80
N GLU A 137 -17.42 -2.64 -0.25
CA GLU A 137 -18.44 -3.50 0.35
C GLU A 137 -18.97 -2.84 1.62
N THR A 138 -19.87 -1.88 1.44
CA THR A 138 -20.66 -1.34 2.55
C THR A 138 -21.70 -2.39 2.88
N GLY A 139 -21.62 -3.05 4.04
CA GLY A 139 -22.72 -3.85 4.60
C GLY A 139 -23.99 -3.04 4.90
N LEU A 140 -24.13 -1.86 4.30
CA LEU A 140 -25.24 -0.93 4.38
C LEU A 140 -25.91 -0.94 3.00
N GLY A 141 -27.11 -1.52 2.95
CA GLY A 141 -27.88 -1.75 1.72
C GLY A 141 -28.42 -0.47 1.04
N PRO A 142 -29.50 -0.57 0.25
CA PRO A 142 -29.96 0.44 -0.72
C PRO A 142 -30.40 1.82 -0.15
N HIS A 143 -30.21 2.10 1.13
CA HIS A 143 -30.62 3.35 1.79
C HIS A 143 -29.61 4.50 1.71
N LEU A 144 -28.43 4.30 1.10
CA LEU A 144 -27.42 5.36 0.89
C LEU A 144 -27.67 6.19 -0.38
N SER A 145 -28.37 5.64 -1.38
CA SER A 145 -28.71 6.33 -2.63
C SER A 145 -29.87 7.32 -2.50
N SER A 146 -30.60 7.29 -1.38
CA SER A 146 -31.79 8.12 -1.12
C SER A 146 -31.53 9.44 -0.39
N TYR A 147 -30.27 9.84 -0.18
CA TYR A 147 -29.96 11.06 0.57
C TYR A 147 -29.94 12.33 -0.31
N LEU A 148 -30.48 13.40 0.28
CA LEU A 148 -30.73 14.71 -0.34
C LEU A 148 -29.52 15.31 -1.08
N PRO A 149 -29.77 16.05 -2.18
CA PRO A 149 -28.75 16.83 -2.88
C PRO A 149 -27.92 17.69 -1.89
N GLY A 150 -26.60 17.73 -2.08
CA GLY A 150 -25.70 18.53 -1.24
C GLY A 150 -25.10 17.80 -0.03
N SER A 151 -25.40 16.51 0.17
CA SER A 151 -24.72 15.71 1.18
C SER A 151 -23.27 15.39 0.79
N ALA A 152 -22.37 15.34 1.77
CA ALA A 152 -20.99 14.90 1.61
C ALA A 152 -20.73 13.64 2.44
N PHE A 153 -19.82 12.81 1.98
CA PHE A 153 -19.49 11.54 2.61
C PHE A 153 -17.99 11.41 2.78
N MET A 154 -17.59 10.85 3.91
CA MET A 154 -16.27 10.28 4.09
C MET A 154 -16.38 8.79 3.85
N VAL A 155 -15.58 8.29 2.93
CA VAL A 155 -15.55 6.89 2.55
C VAL A 155 -14.16 6.36 2.89
N THR A 156 -14.10 5.29 3.66
CA THR A 156 -12.85 4.59 3.99
C THR A 156 -12.77 3.29 3.20
N ALA A 157 -11.56 2.84 2.90
CA ALA A 157 -11.27 1.67 2.07
C ALA A 157 -10.33 0.68 2.77
N GLY A 158 -10.16 -0.51 2.17
CA GLY A 158 -9.28 -1.55 2.68
C GLY A 158 -9.72 -2.09 4.05
N ALA A 159 -8.79 -2.20 5.00
CA ALA A 159 -9.04 -2.80 6.31
C ALA A 159 -10.11 -2.08 7.17
N GLN A 160 -10.51 -0.87 6.78
CA GLN A 160 -11.54 -0.07 7.44
C GLN A 160 -12.65 0.36 6.48
N ALA A 161 -12.95 -0.44 5.44
CA ALA A 161 -13.97 -0.13 4.46
C ALA A 161 -15.30 0.32 5.09
N GLY A 162 -15.82 1.47 4.66
CA GLY A 162 -17.05 2.03 5.23
C GLY A 162 -17.44 3.38 4.61
N VAL A 163 -18.71 3.75 4.79
CA VAL A 163 -19.25 5.04 4.35
C VAL A 163 -19.85 5.76 5.53
N HIS A 164 -19.46 7.02 5.70
CA HIS A 164 -19.91 7.91 6.77
C HIS A 164 -20.43 9.20 6.16
N ARG A 165 -21.64 9.61 6.57
CA ARG A 165 -22.18 10.91 6.16
C ARG A 165 -21.55 12.02 6.98
N ILE A 166 -20.99 13.01 6.31
CA ILE A 166 -20.38 14.18 6.94
C ILE A 166 -21.49 15.13 7.37
N THR A 167 -21.48 15.48 8.65
CA THR A 167 -22.38 16.46 9.28
C THR A 167 -21.57 17.35 10.22
N GLU A 168 -22.11 18.49 10.64
CA GLU A 168 -21.42 19.38 11.58
C GLU A 168 -21.05 18.70 12.90
N GLY A 169 -21.94 17.85 13.45
CA GLY A 169 -21.70 17.10 14.69
C GLY A 169 -20.81 15.86 14.53
N ALA A 170 -20.61 15.38 13.30
CA ALA A 170 -19.77 14.23 13.00
C ALA A 170 -19.04 14.43 11.65
N PRO A 171 -18.04 15.32 11.61
CA PRO A 171 -17.39 15.71 10.35
C PRO A 171 -16.42 14.64 9.83
N VAL A 172 -16.05 13.65 10.64
CA VAL A 172 -15.12 12.56 10.32
C VAL A 172 -15.66 11.24 10.88
N ALA A 173 -15.53 10.16 10.12
CA ALA A 173 -15.89 8.82 10.54
C ALA A 173 -15.06 8.35 11.74
N ARG A 174 -15.63 7.48 12.58
CA ARG A 174 -14.83 6.81 13.62
C ARG A 174 -13.90 5.79 12.97
N LEU A 175 -12.60 5.93 13.20
CA LEU A 175 -11.57 5.02 12.70
C LEU A 175 -11.27 3.95 13.75
N ASN A 176 -11.32 2.67 13.38
CA ASN A 176 -11.07 1.54 14.29
C ASN A 176 -9.60 1.39 14.68
N THR A 177 -8.71 1.90 13.83
CA THR A 177 -7.26 1.85 13.92
C THR A 177 -6.70 3.17 13.39
N ARG A 178 -5.55 3.57 13.93
CA ARG A 178 -4.81 4.76 13.54
C ARG A 178 -3.36 4.37 13.28
N PRO A 179 -2.68 4.97 12.29
CA PRO A 179 -1.24 4.74 12.11
C PRO A 179 -0.44 5.20 13.34
N THR A 180 0.73 4.59 13.56
CA THR A 180 1.64 5.01 14.63
C THR A 180 2.19 6.41 14.39
N ASP A 181 2.43 7.17 15.47
CA ASP A 181 3.01 8.50 15.39
C ASP A 181 4.46 8.53 14.89
N PRO A 182 4.86 9.60 14.18
CA PRO A 182 4.01 10.70 13.71
C PRO A 182 3.12 10.27 12.54
N VAL A 183 1.84 10.61 12.56
CA VAL A 183 0.92 10.34 11.43
C VAL A 183 1.16 11.36 10.32
N VAL A 184 1.38 10.87 9.11
CA VAL A 184 1.55 11.65 7.87
C VAL A 184 0.36 11.35 6.97
N VAL A 185 -0.21 12.38 6.35
CA VAL A 185 -1.31 12.26 5.38
C VAL A 185 -0.84 12.76 4.02
N LEU A 186 -1.04 11.95 2.99
CA LEU A 186 -1.05 12.42 1.61
C LEU A 186 -2.48 12.54 1.14
N ALA A 187 -2.74 13.52 0.31
CA ALA A 187 -4.03 13.64 -0.35
C ALA A 187 -3.90 14.10 -1.79
N SER A 188 -4.88 13.72 -2.59
CA SER A 188 -5.02 14.15 -3.98
C SER A 188 -6.47 14.53 -4.24
N THR A 189 -6.69 15.58 -5.01
CA THR A 189 -8.01 16.15 -5.22
C THR A 189 -8.46 15.98 -6.67
N GLY A 190 -9.74 15.68 -6.87
CA GLY A 190 -10.41 15.98 -8.13
C GLY A 190 -11.00 17.38 -8.11
N ASP A 191 -12.25 17.52 -8.53
CA ASP A 191 -12.99 18.79 -8.60
C ASP A 191 -13.54 19.27 -7.23
N ALA A 192 -12.91 18.86 -6.13
CA ALA A 192 -13.36 19.14 -4.77
C ALA A 192 -12.37 20.03 -4.00
N ASP A 193 -12.90 20.80 -3.06
CA ASP A 193 -12.11 21.62 -2.14
C ASP A 193 -11.46 20.75 -1.05
N PRO A 194 -10.13 20.76 -0.88
CA PRO A 194 -9.44 20.01 0.16
C PRO A 194 -9.59 20.61 1.58
N SER A 195 -10.30 21.72 1.79
CA SER A 195 -10.41 22.38 3.10
C SER A 195 -10.85 21.45 4.23
N TRP A 196 -11.80 20.54 3.99
CA TRP A 196 -12.24 19.51 4.96
C TRP A 196 -11.08 18.68 5.53
N LEU A 197 -10.07 18.40 4.70
CA LEU A 197 -8.89 17.64 5.10
C LEU A 197 -8.10 18.37 6.21
N HIS A 198 -8.02 19.70 6.13
CA HIS A 198 -7.28 20.52 7.07
C HIS A 198 -8.10 20.91 8.30
N THR A 199 -9.39 21.23 8.11
CA THR A 199 -10.26 21.74 9.17
C THR A 199 -10.83 20.64 10.05
N ALA A 200 -11.11 19.45 9.49
CA ALA A 200 -11.75 18.35 10.21
C ALA A 200 -10.86 17.11 10.30
N PHE A 201 -10.37 16.60 9.16
CA PHE A 201 -9.69 15.31 9.13
C PHE A 201 -8.32 15.33 9.84
N LYS A 202 -7.47 16.32 9.54
CA LYS A 202 -6.13 16.46 10.13
C LYS A 202 -6.17 16.49 11.67
N PRO A 203 -7.00 17.32 12.33
CA PRO A 203 -7.16 17.27 13.78
C PRO A 203 -7.65 15.91 14.28
N HIS A 204 -8.64 15.31 13.61
CA HIS A 204 -9.24 14.05 14.03
C HIS A 204 -8.25 12.89 14.07
N ILE A 205 -7.41 12.76 13.02
CA ILE A 205 -6.39 11.72 12.96
C ILE A 205 -5.06 12.14 13.63
N ALA A 206 -5.02 13.35 14.21
CA ALA A 206 -3.83 13.98 14.78
C ALA A 206 -2.62 13.86 13.83
N ALA A 207 -2.81 14.25 12.56
CA ALA A 207 -1.75 14.21 11.56
C ALA A 207 -0.73 15.33 11.81
N ALA A 208 0.54 14.95 11.89
CA ALA A 208 1.66 15.87 12.00
C ALA A 208 1.78 16.76 10.75
N VAL A 209 1.54 16.17 9.57
CA VAL A 209 1.59 16.87 8.28
C VAL A 209 0.57 16.31 7.31
N VAL A 210 0.07 17.19 6.44
CA VAL A 210 -0.80 16.87 5.32
C VAL A 210 -0.15 17.45 4.06
N THR A 211 0.06 16.62 3.05
CA THR A 211 0.70 17.02 1.79
C THR A 211 -0.22 16.69 0.61
N LEU A 212 -0.52 17.68 -0.21
CA LEU A 212 -1.19 17.46 -1.48
C LEU A 212 -0.19 16.92 -2.51
N VAL A 213 -0.59 15.88 -3.24
CA VAL A 213 0.19 15.24 -4.31
C VAL A 213 -0.62 15.23 -5.61
N GLU A 214 0.04 14.83 -6.69
CA GLU A 214 -0.59 14.72 -8.01
C GLU A 214 -1.86 13.84 -7.97
N PRO A 215 -2.96 14.26 -8.60
CA PRO A 215 -4.15 13.43 -8.81
C PRO A 215 -3.80 12.07 -9.40
N GLN A 216 -4.46 11.02 -8.91
CA GLN A 216 -4.29 9.68 -9.48
C GLN A 216 -5.33 9.49 -10.60
N PRO A 217 -4.92 9.10 -11.82
CA PRO A 217 -5.84 8.97 -12.97
C PRO A 217 -7.03 8.04 -12.73
N LEU A 218 -6.84 7.02 -11.90
CA LEU A 218 -7.87 6.02 -11.59
C LEU A 218 -8.81 6.41 -10.42
N SER A 219 -8.54 7.50 -9.70
CA SER A 219 -9.37 7.90 -8.55
C SER A 219 -10.83 8.18 -8.92
N PRO A 220 -11.17 8.87 -10.03
CA PRO A 220 -12.57 9.08 -10.40
C PRO A 220 -13.35 7.79 -10.66
N VAL A 221 -12.67 6.78 -11.22
CA VAL A 221 -13.25 5.45 -11.46
C VAL A 221 -13.46 4.76 -10.12
N TYR A 222 -12.45 4.74 -9.25
CA TYR A 222 -12.53 4.06 -7.96
C TYR A 222 -13.61 4.65 -7.04
N TRP A 223 -13.69 5.98 -6.94
CA TRP A 223 -14.64 6.67 -6.07
C TRP A 223 -16.02 6.89 -6.71
N GLY A 224 -16.19 6.59 -8.01
CA GLY A 224 -17.44 6.79 -8.73
C GLY A 224 -17.82 8.27 -8.97
N THR A 225 -16.92 9.22 -8.69
CA THR A 225 -17.12 10.66 -8.85
C THR A 225 -15.82 11.39 -9.14
N ARG A 226 -15.89 12.49 -9.91
CA ARG A 226 -14.76 13.41 -10.10
C ARG A 226 -14.60 14.42 -8.96
N LYS A 227 -15.64 14.62 -8.15
CA LYS A 227 -15.62 15.55 -7.02
C LYS A 227 -15.27 14.79 -5.74
N TYR A 228 -13.98 14.57 -5.55
CA TYR A 228 -13.40 13.82 -4.43
C TYR A 228 -12.14 14.48 -3.85
N VAL A 229 -11.84 14.18 -2.60
CA VAL A 229 -10.53 14.41 -1.96
C VAL A 229 -10.07 13.07 -1.40
N GLU A 230 -9.21 12.38 -2.12
CA GLU A 230 -8.64 11.10 -1.71
C GLU A 230 -7.49 11.34 -0.74
N PHE A 231 -7.38 10.52 0.30
CA PHE A 231 -6.33 10.59 1.28
C PHE A 231 -5.79 9.20 1.64
N VAL A 232 -4.53 9.18 2.09
CA VAL A 232 -3.93 8.06 2.78
C VAL A 232 -3.13 8.57 3.97
N ALA A 233 -3.45 8.05 5.15
CA ALA A 233 -2.72 8.30 6.39
C ALA A 233 -1.85 7.09 6.74
N PHE A 234 -0.59 7.35 7.08
CA PHE A 234 0.39 6.32 7.41
C PHE A 234 1.38 6.82 8.47
N SER A 235 2.16 5.92 9.04
CA SER A 235 3.20 6.25 10.02
C SER A 235 4.43 6.82 9.33
N GLY A 236 4.79 8.08 9.63
CA GLY A 236 6.06 8.71 9.25
C GLY A 236 7.25 8.33 10.15
N HIS A 237 7.05 7.47 11.14
CA HIS A 237 8.13 7.03 12.03
C HIS A 237 9.26 6.31 11.25
N PRO A 238 10.56 6.67 11.41
CA PRO A 238 11.66 6.08 10.64
C PRO A 238 11.74 4.55 10.72
N GLY A 239 11.51 3.98 11.90
CA GLY A 239 11.46 2.53 12.12
C GLY A 239 10.18 1.80 11.68
N ALA A 240 9.16 2.48 11.15
CA ALA A 240 7.86 1.85 10.85
C ALA A 240 7.97 0.73 9.80
N LEU A 241 8.60 1.03 8.66
CA LEU A 241 8.77 0.04 7.58
C LEU A 241 9.63 -1.15 8.04
N THR A 242 10.69 -0.91 8.81
CA THR A 242 11.52 -1.99 9.36
C THR A 242 10.74 -2.85 10.36
N ARG A 243 9.91 -2.27 11.21
CA ARG A 243 9.04 -3.02 12.12
C ARG A 243 8.00 -3.84 11.35
N ALA A 244 7.34 -3.26 10.36
CA ALA A 244 6.40 -3.96 9.50
C ALA A 244 7.07 -5.13 8.76
N ALA A 245 8.29 -4.93 8.23
CA ALA A 245 9.06 -5.99 7.59
C ALA A 245 9.46 -7.11 8.55
N ARG A 246 9.84 -6.77 9.80
CA ARG A 246 10.13 -7.76 10.84
C ARG A 246 8.87 -8.53 11.28
N ALA A 247 7.71 -7.89 11.24
CA ALA A 247 6.44 -8.54 11.52
C ALA A 247 5.99 -9.45 10.36
N ALA A 248 6.34 -9.12 9.12
CA ALA A 248 6.07 -9.91 7.93
C ALA A 248 7.01 -11.13 7.75
N LYS A 249 7.68 -11.60 8.82
CA LYS A 249 8.60 -12.74 8.74
C LYS A 249 7.88 -13.98 8.24
N GLY A 250 8.42 -14.55 7.17
CA GLY A 250 7.93 -15.77 6.54
C GLY A 250 8.76 -16.99 6.90
N ARG A 251 8.36 -18.12 6.31
CA ARG A 251 9.09 -19.39 6.33
C ARG A 251 9.36 -19.84 4.88
N PRO A 252 10.36 -20.68 4.62
CA PRO A 252 10.58 -21.22 3.27
C PRO A 252 9.32 -21.91 2.73
N CYS A 253 8.94 -21.59 1.50
CA CYS A 253 7.89 -22.29 0.77
C CYS A 253 8.30 -23.76 0.61
N ARG A 254 7.42 -24.70 0.94
CA ARG A 254 7.72 -26.14 0.83
C ARG A 254 7.88 -26.65 -0.60
N TRP A 255 7.46 -25.85 -1.58
CA TRP A 255 7.47 -26.20 -2.99
C TRP A 255 8.64 -25.57 -3.73
N CYS A 256 8.78 -24.24 -3.67
CA CYS A 256 9.82 -23.50 -4.40
C CYS A 256 10.96 -22.95 -3.52
N GLY A 257 10.91 -23.14 -2.20
CA GLY A 257 11.94 -22.68 -1.26
C GLY A 257 11.95 -21.17 -0.94
N GLU A 258 11.26 -20.31 -1.70
CA GLU A 258 11.22 -18.87 -1.42
C GLU A 258 10.55 -18.57 -0.07
N VAL A 259 11.11 -17.63 0.71
CA VAL A 259 10.56 -17.26 2.01
C VAL A 259 9.20 -16.62 1.81
N THR A 260 8.13 -17.17 2.37
CA THR A 260 6.76 -16.63 2.25
C THR A 260 6.12 -16.48 3.62
N ALA A 261 5.46 -15.34 3.85
CA ALA A 261 4.58 -15.13 5.00
C ALA A 261 3.10 -15.43 4.67
N LEU A 262 2.81 -15.79 3.42
CA LEU A 262 1.46 -15.98 2.90
C LEU A 262 1.05 -17.45 2.94
N THR A 263 -0.25 -17.68 3.13
CA THR A 263 -0.89 -19.01 3.02
C THR A 263 -0.80 -19.59 1.62
N VAL A 264 -0.73 -18.74 0.59
CA VAL A 264 -0.46 -19.11 -0.80
C VAL A 264 0.83 -18.42 -1.22
N CYS A 265 1.81 -19.18 -1.71
CA CYS A 265 3.07 -18.58 -2.14
C CYS A 265 2.86 -17.68 -3.37
N ALA A 266 3.24 -16.40 -3.28
CA ALA A 266 3.03 -15.46 -4.38
C ALA A 266 3.85 -15.79 -5.66
N PHE A 267 4.88 -16.64 -5.55
CA PHE A 267 5.74 -17.02 -6.68
C PHE A 267 5.26 -18.29 -7.39
N CYS A 268 5.15 -19.41 -6.67
CA CYS A 268 4.73 -20.69 -7.27
C CYS A 268 3.23 -20.98 -7.13
N SER A 269 2.45 -20.09 -6.52
CA SER A 269 1.01 -20.24 -6.28
C SER A 269 0.60 -21.45 -5.42
N MET A 270 1.55 -22.17 -4.84
CA MET A 270 1.24 -23.34 -4.01
C MET A 270 0.81 -22.95 -2.60
N VAL A 271 -0.25 -23.61 -2.13
CA VAL A 271 -0.76 -23.48 -0.76
C VAL A 271 0.29 -24.00 0.23
N GLN A 272 0.51 -23.24 1.29
CA GLN A 272 1.41 -23.54 2.38
C GLN A 272 0.62 -24.19 3.52
N PRO A 273 1.12 -25.29 4.12
CA PRO A 273 0.50 -25.86 5.30
C PRO A 273 0.34 -24.81 6.41
N PRO A 274 -0.64 -24.90 7.31
CA PRO A 274 -0.67 -24.00 8.47
C PRO A 274 0.65 -24.08 9.26
N PRO A 275 1.07 -23.02 9.94
CA PRO A 275 2.18 -23.10 10.87
C PRO A 275 1.85 -24.15 11.95
N PRO A 276 2.82 -24.97 12.39
CA PRO A 276 2.59 -25.88 13.50
C PRO A 276 2.10 -25.07 14.70
N ARG A 277 0.99 -25.49 15.31
CA ARG A 277 0.50 -24.86 16.55
C ARG A 277 1.62 -24.96 17.58
N ARG A 278 2.03 -23.81 18.12
CA ARG A 278 2.95 -23.81 19.25
C ARG A 278 2.24 -24.57 20.37
N PRO A 279 2.84 -25.63 20.95
CA PRO A 279 2.23 -26.31 22.07
C PRO A 279 1.95 -25.26 23.16
N PRO A 280 0.82 -25.33 23.87
CA PRO A 280 0.53 -24.40 24.95
C PRO A 280 1.74 -24.40 25.88
N SER A 281 2.30 -23.21 26.11
CA SER A 281 3.36 -23.04 27.08
C SER A 281 2.84 -23.59 28.40
N ARG A 282 3.40 -24.71 28.86
CA ARG A 282 3.08 -25.26 30.18
C ARG A 282 3.20 -24.10 31.18
N PRO A 283 2.17 -23.85 32.01
CA PRO A 283 2.32 -22.89 33.09
C PRO A 283 3.59 -23.26 33.85
N SER A 284 4.51 -22.30 33.96
CA SER A 284 5.73 -22.52 34.73
C SER A 284 5.28 -22.91 36.14
N ALA A 285 5.66 -24.10 36.57
CA ALA A 285 5.43 -24.53 37.93
C ALA A 285 6.01 -23.45 38.85
N PRO A 286 5.29 -23.02 39.90
CA PRO A 286 5.83 -22.07 40.86
C PRO A 286 7.17 -22.63 41.36
N ALA A 287 8.20 -21.77 41.33
CA ALA A 287 9.52 -22.13 41.82
C ALA A 287 9.40 -22.68 43.25
N PRO A 288 10.10 -23.76 43.61
CA PRO A 288 10.14 -24.24 44.98
C PRO A 288 10.55 -23.08 45.88
N GLY A 289 9.70 -22.74 46.84
CA GLY A 289 9.97 -21.69 47.82
C GLY A 289 11.30 -21.97 48.48
N TRP A 290 12.22 -21.02 48.39
CA TRP A 290 13.41 -21.00 49.22
C TRP A 290 12.95 -20.86 50.67
N HIS A 291 13.00 -21.96 51.43
CA HIS A 291 12.91 -21.91 52.88
C HIS A 291 14.25 -21.39 53.41
N PRO A 292 14.29 -20.23 54.09
CA PRO A 292 15.48 -19.85 54.83
C PRO A 292 15.68 -20.86 55.96
N ARG A 293 16.84 -21.53 55.96
CA ARG A 293 17.32 -22.34 57.10
C ARG A 293 17.59 -21.37 58.26
N GLY A 294 16.64 -21.28 59.17
CA GLY A 294 16.76 -20.58 60.44
C GLY A 294 17.52 -21.41 61.46
N ALA A 295 18.45 -20.73 62.12
CA ALA A 295 19.37 -21.16 63.16
C ALA A 295 18.77 -22.00 64.31
N GLY A 296 19.62 -22.85 64.89
CA GLY A 296 19.39 -23.56 66.14
C GLY A 296 19.31 -22.65 67.37
N PRO A 297 19.04 -23.24 68.55
CA PRO A 297 18.29 -22.60 69.62
C PRO A 297 19.17 -21.76 70.55
N ALA A 298 18.74 -20.54 70.86
CA ALA A 298 19.19 -19.79 72.02
C ALA A 298 18.16 -19.97 73.15
N GLN A 299 18.64 -20.50 74.27
CA GLN A 299 17.89 -20.68 75.50
C GLN A 299 17.58 -19.33 76.17
N GLY A 300 16.38 -19.24 76.72
CA GLY A 300 15.98 -18.52 77.94
C GLY A 300 16.37 -17.05 78.08
N THR A 301 15.39 -16.17 78.28
CA THR A 301 15.00 -15.70 79.63
C THR A 301 13.64 -15.00 79.53
N GLN A 302 12.73 -15.37 80.42
CA GLN A 302 11.44 -14.71 80.63
C GLN A 302 11.66 -13.38 81.37
N THR A 303 10.94 -12.33 81.00
CA THR A 303 10.29 -11.45 82.00
C THR A 303 9.16 -10.64 81.37
N ASN A 304 8.09 -10.55 82.15
CA ASN A 304 6.81 -9.89 81.94
C ASN A 304 6.91 -8.39 81.62
N GLY A 305 5.90 -7.85 80.95
CA GLY A 305 5.69 -6.41 80.88
C GLY A 305 4.67 -5.98 79.83
N SER A 306 3.42 -5.88 80.27
CA SER A 306 2.22 -5.51 79.52
C SER A 306 2.15 -4.02 79.11
N VAL A 307 1.29 -3.77 78.10
CA VAL A 307 0.40 -2.59 77.93
C VAL A 307 0.76 -1.53 76.86
N GLN A 308 -0.26 -1.29 76.01
CA GLN A 308 -0.62 -0.09 75.20
C GLN A 308 0.08 0.19 73.86
N GLY A 309 -0.72 0.10 72.78
CA GLY A 309 -0.46 0.76 71.49
C GLY A 309 -0.58 2.30 71.59
N PRO A 310 -0.28 3.07 70.53
CA PRO A 310 -1.26 3.18 69.44
C PRO A 310 -0.67 3.55 68.05
N ARG A 311 -1.62 3.73 67.10
CA ARG A 311 -1.59 4.55 65.87
C ARG A 311 -1.06 3.93 64.58
N ALA A 312 -2.03 3.65 63.71
CA ALA A 312 -1.87 3.55 62.27
C ALA A 312 -1.44 4.90 61.66
N ALA A 313 -0.40 4.87 60.85
CA ALA A 313 -0.05 5.91 59.88
C ALA A 313 0.10 5.23 58.51
N GLY A 314 -0.68 5.69 57.53
CA GLY A 314 -0.67 5.16 56.16
C GLY A 314 0.63 5.51 55.42
N PRO A 315 1.04 4.71 54.41
CA PRO A 315 2.23 5.03 53.63
C PRO A 315 1.93 6.10 52.59
N ALA A 316 2.72 7.17 52.66
CA ALA A 316 2.81 8.25 51.68
C ALA A 316 3.38 7.74 50.34
N ARG A 317 2.83 8.30 49.25
CA ARG A 317 3.29 8.09 47.86
C ARG A 317 4.70 8.63 47.64
N ALA A 318 5.56 7.82 47.01
CA ALA A 318 6.85 8.24 46.49
C ALA A 318 6.70 9.17 45.25
N PRO A 319 7.58 10.18 45.08
CA PRO A 319 7.56 11.09 43.94
C PRO A 319 8.17 10.43 42.69
N ARG A 320 7.52 10.66 41.53
CA ARG A 320 7.99 10.24 40.21
C ARG A 320 9.26 11.02 39.82
N ALA A 321 10.32 10.29 39.48
CA ALA A 321 11.52 10.84 38.87
C ALA A 321 11.22 11.46 37.49
N ALA A 322 11.72 12.67 37.28
CA ALA A 322 11.66 13.39 36.01
C ALA A 322 12.53 12.66 34.95
N GLY A 323 11.94 12.40 33.79
CA GLY A 323 12.67 11.88 32.63
C GLY A 323 13.59 12.92 32.00
N PRO A 324 14.61 12.49 31.24
CA PRO A 324 15.60 13.39 30.64
C PRO A 324 14.98 14.29 29.56
N PRO A 325 15.55 15.50 29.34
CA PRO A 325 15.03 16.45 28.37
C PRO A 325 15.17 15.94 26.93
N GLN A 326 14.11 16.15 26.14
CA GLN A 326 14.05 15.83 24.72
C GLN A 326 14.97 16.78 23.91
N PRO A 327 15.67 16.30 22.87
CA PRO A 327 16.48 17.14 22.01
C PRO A 327 15.61 18.07 21.16
N VAL A 328 15.86 19.38 21.26
CA VAL A 328 15.22 20.41 20.45
C VAL A 328 15.84 20.39 19.05
N TRP A 329 15.04 20.07 18.03
CA TRP A 329 15.47 20.13 16.64
C TRP A 329 15.62 21.60 16.20
N ARG A 330 16.82 22.01 15.81
CA ARG A 330 17.08 23.28 15.14
C ARG A 330 17.07 23.07 13.61
N PRO A 331 16.34 23.89 12.83
CA PRO A 331 16.43 23.86 11.39
C PRO A 331 17.83 24.33 10.92
N PRO A 332 18.37 23.77 9.83
CA PRO A 332 19.64 24.21 9.26
C PRO A 332 19.52 25.61 8.65
N PRO A 333 20.61 26.41 8.63
CA PRO A 333 20.61 27.73 8.02
C PRO A 333 20.36 27.65 6.52
N ALA A 334 19.65 28.65 5.99
CA ALA A 334 19.31 28.77 4.58
C ALA A 334 20.59 28.85 3.73
N SER A 335 20.80 27.83 2.89
CA SER A 335 21.89 27.82 1.91
C SER A 335 21.63 28.87 0.83
N HIS A 336 22.63 29.71 0.62
CA HIS A 336 22.68 30.74 -0.41
C HIS A 336 22.30 30.22 -1.80
N THR A 337 21.44 31.00 -2.46
CA THR A 337 21.02 30.90 -3.85
C THR A 337 22.23 30.79 -4.79
N GLN A 338 22.51 29.60 -5.32
CA GLN A 338 23.39 29.47 -6.49
C GLN A 338 22.62 29.90 -7.74
N GLN A 339 23.13 30.97 -8.35
CA GLN A 339 22.67 31.51 -9.64
C GLN A 339 22.76 30.45 -10.74
N ALA A 340 21.68 30.36 -11.53
CA ALA A 340 21.62 29.52 -12.71
C ALA A 340 22.58 30.04 -13.80
N PRO A 341 23.29 29.16 -14.54
CA PRO A 341 24.10 29.57 -15.68
C PRO A 341 23.23 30.06 -16.85
N PRO A 342 23.72 31.00 -17.68
CA PRO A 342 22.95 31.58 -18.77
C PRO A 342 22.65 30.55 -19.87
N ALA A 343 21.45 30.67 -20.43
CA ALA A 343 20.91 29.83 -21.48
C ALA A 343 21.81 29.82 -22.72
N ARG A 344 22.25 28.63 -23.13
CA ARG A 344 22.86 28.42 -24.46
C ARG A 344 21.77 28.56 -25.53
N SER A 345 22.04 29.45 -26.47
CA SER A 345 21.29 29.74 -27.68
C SER A 345 20.89 28.45 -28.42
N ALA A 346 19.60 28.26 -28.62
CA ALA A 346 19.06 27.16 -29.43
C ALA A 346 19.55 27.29 -30.88
N GLN A 347 20.36 26.34 -31.34
CA GLN A 347 20.61 26.12 -32.76
C GLN A 347 19.28 25.71 -33.42
N ARG A 348 18.85 26.50 -34.41
CA ARG A 348 17.69 26.21 -35.26
C ARG A 348 17.95 24.91 -36.03
N VAL A 349 17.13 23.90 -35.76
CA VAL A 349 16.98 22.74 -36.64
C VAL A 349 16.15 23.18 -37.85
N PRO A 350 16.61 22.98 -39.10
CA PRO A 350 15.81 23.29 -40.28
C PRO A 350 14.63 22.31 -40.42
N PRO A 351 13.48 22.77 -40.97
CA PRO A 351 12.30 21.93 -41.13
C PRO A 351 12.52 20.82 -42.17
N PRO A 352 11.84 19.66 -42.04
CA PRO A 352 11.90 18.59 -43.03
C PRO A 352 11.30 19.06 -44.36
N GLN A 353 12.03 18.79 -45.45
CA GLN A 353 11.60 19.08 -46.81
C GLN A 353 10.41 18.20 -47.20
N ALA A 354 9.38 18.83 -47.77
CA ALA A 354 8.22 18.14 -48.33
C ALA A 354 8.63 17.33 -49.56
N VAL A 355 8.49 16.01 -49.46
CA VAL A 355 8.61 15.09 -50.61
C VAL A 355 7.37 15.27 -51.49
N ARG A 356 7.58 15.69 -52.74
CA ARG A 356 6.53 15.77 -53.76
C ARG A 356 6.00 14.36 -54.10
N PRO A 357 4.69 14.14 -54.19
CA PRO A 357 4.15 12.89 -54.69
C PRO A 357 4.38 12.78 -56.20
N ALA A 358 5.02 11.69 -56.61
CA ALA A 358 5.19 11.30 -58.00
C ALA A 358 3.92 10.62 -58.53
N GLY A 359 3.47 11.09 -59.69
CA GLY A 359 2.91 10.27 -60.78
C GLY A 359 1.77 9.31 -60.47
N THR A 360 0.55 9.74 -60.78
CA THR A 360 -0.59 8.86 -61.06
C THR A 360 -0.37 8.05 -62.34
N GLU A 361 0.05 6.79 -62.22
CA GLU A 361 -0.08 5.80 -63.28
C GLU A 361 -1.36 4.97 -63.09
N ARG A 362 -2.23 5.04 -64.10
CA ARG A 362 -3.50 4.32 -64.19
C ARG A 362 -3.22 2.84 -64.47
N HIS A 363 -3.31 1.98 -63.46
CA HIS A 363 -3.39 0.54 -63.69
C HIS A 363 -4.84 0.06 -63.78
N ARG A 364 -5.12 -0.42 -64.99
CA ARG A 364 -6.32 -1.07 -65.52
C ARG A 364 -6.67 -2.31 -64.69
N ALA A 365 -7.90 -2.36 -64.18
CA ALA A 365 -8.47 -3.50 -63.50
C ALA A 365 -8.65 -4.69 -64.48
N SER A 366 -7.90 -5.76 -64.24
CA SER A 366 -8.13 -7.07 -64.85
C SER A 366 -9.06 -7.87 -63.94
N GLN A 367 -10.27 -8.14 -64.42
CA GLN A 367 -11.25 -9.01 -63.77
C GLN A 367 -10.80 -10.49 -63.87
N PRO A 368 -10.90 -11.29 -62.80
CA PRO A 368 -10.79 -12.74 -62.92
C PRO A 368 -12.11 -13.34 -63.42
N ARG A 369 -12.03 -14.05 -64.55
CA ARG A 369 -13.10 -14.93 -65.05
C ARG A 369 -13.27 -16.10 -64.08
N ILE A 370 -14.39 -16.14 -63.38
CA ILE A 370 -14.87 -17.33 -62.67
C ILE A 370 -15.55 -18.22 -63.71
N SER A 371 -14.95 -19.39 -63.94
CA SER A 371 -15.44 -20.43 -64.82
C SER A 371 -16.61 -21.16 -64.16
N THR A 372 -17.80 -21.03 -64.74
CA THR A 372 -18.99 -21.83 -64.42
C THR A 372 -18.82 -23.25 -64.97
N SER A 373 -18.63 -24.21 -64.09
CA SER A 373 -18.79 -25.64 -64.37
C SER A 373 -20.28 -26.03 -64.30
N GLN A 374 -20.74 -26.73 -65.32
CA GLN A 374 -22.10 -27.25 -65.50
C GLN A 374 -22.53 -28.27 -64.42
N PRO A 375 -23.85 -28.46 -64.24
CA PRO A 375 -24.42 -29.49 -63.36
C PRO A 375 -24.57 -30.84 -64.08
N VAL A 376 -24.23 -31.93 -63.38
CA VAL A 376 -24.63 -33.30 -63.72
C VAL A 376 -26.04 -33.54 -63.15
N ARG A 377 -26.96 -33.98 -64.02
CA ARG A 377 -28.30 -34.47 -63.66
C ARG A 377 -28.24 -35.97 -63.27
N PRO A 378 -29.22 -36.46 -62.49
CA PRO A 378 -29.25 -37.84 -62.01
C PRO A 378 -29.99 -38.78 -62.97
N ALA A 379 -29.58 -40.05 -62.98
CA ALA A 379 -30.39 -41.24 -63.23
C ALA A 379 -29.68 -42.44 -62.58
#